data_AF-G2GQ09-F1
#
_entry.id   AF-G2GQ09-F1
#
_cell.length_a   1.000
_cell.length_b   1.000
_cell.length_c   1.000
_cell.angle_alpha   90.00
_cell.angle_beta   90.00
_cell.angle_gamma   90.00
#
_symmetry.space_group_name_H-M   'P 1'
#
loop_
_entity.id
_entity.type
_entity.pdbx_description
1 polymer ?
#
loop_
_entity_poly.entity_id
_entity_poly.type
_entity_poly.pdbx_seq_one_letter_code
_entity_poly.pdbx_strand_id
1 'polypeptide(L)' 'MTGANADVLPEGHYSAPPADLNVLDPKVWARTVARDADGVATVGGVDVKTLAEQHGTPAYFLDEADFRSRARAWRD' A
#
# COMPACT_ATOMS: atom_id res chain seq x y z
N MET A 1 -28.00 -9.41 15.31
CA MET A 1 -28.31 -8.02 14.89
C MET A 1 -28.53 -7.22 16.16
N THR A 2 -27.81 -6.16 16.49
CA THR A 2 -26.89 -5.26 15.76
C THR A 2 -26.25 -4.37 16.84
N GLY A 3 -24.96 -4.07 16.78
CA GLY A 3 -24.33 -3.19 17.76
C GLY A 3 -22.84 -2.98 17.51
N ALA A 4 -22.54 -2.06 16.58
CA ALA A 4 -21.29 -1.34 16.30
C ALA A 4 -19.95 -1.91 16.82
N ASN A 5 -19.15 -2.47 15.91
CA ASN A 5 -17.69 -2.60 16.07
C ASN A 5 -16.98 -1.34 15.54
N ALA A 6 -17.10 -0.22 16.26
CA ALA A 6 -16.25 0.94 15.99
C ALA A 6 -16.25 1.88 17.20
N ASP A 7 -15.56 1.48 18.28
CA ASP A 7 -15.05 2.47 19.21
C ASP A 7 -14.02 3.32 18.44
N VAL A 8 -14.39 4.57 18.17
CA VAL A 8 -13.50 5.58 17.60
C VAL A 8 -12.44 5.87 18.66
N LEU A 9 -11.22 5.36 18.45
CA LEU A 9 -10.08 5.74 19.26
C LEU A 9 -9.86 7.27 19.13
N PRO A 10 -9.47 7.98 20.20
CA PRO A 10 -9.09 9.38 20.08
C PRO A 10 -8.01 9.52 19.00
N GLU A 11 -8.13 10.54 18.14
CA GLU A 11 -7.24 10.85 17.02
C GLU A 11 -5.83 11.22 17.54
N GLY A 12 -5.11 10.23 18.05
CA GLY A 12 -3.67 10.30 18.24
C GLY A 12 -3.05 10.19 16.86
N HIS A 13 -2.58 11.29 16.29
CA HIS A 13 -1.68 11.21 15.14
C HIS A 13 -0.41 10.48 15.60
N TYR A 14 -0.37 9.15 15.44
CA TYR A 14 0.66 8.27 16.02
C TYR A 14 2.07 8.48 15.47
N SER A 15 2.27 9.42 14.55
CA SER A 15 3.60 9.87 14.09
C SER A 15 3.51 11.28 13.52
N ALA A 16 4.60 12.03 13.64
CA ALA A 16 4.75 13.29 12.92
C ALA A 16 4.60 13.06 11.41
N PRO A 17 4.08 14.04 10.64
CA PRO A 17 3.99 13.93 9.19
C PRO A 17 5.35 13.56 8.57
N PRO A 18 5.37 12.80 7.46
CA PRO A 18 6.62 12.51 6.75
C PRO A 18 7.32 13.81 6.36
N ALA A 19 8.65 13.83 6.45
CA ALA A 19 9.44 14.98 5.98
C ALA A 19 9.29 15.18 4.45
N ASP A 20 9.05 14.10 3.72
CA ASP A 20 8.71 14.11 2.30
C ASP A 20 7.53 13.17 2.04
N LEU A 21 6.43 13.73 1.54
CA LEU A 21 5.21 13.00 1.18
C LEU A 21 5.42 12.05 -0.01
N ASN A 22 6.51 12.21 -0.75
CA ASN A 22 6.82 11.40 -1.91
C ASN A 22 7.62 10.14 -1.61
N VAL A 23 8.17 10.04 -0.39
CA VAL A 23 8.91 8.85 0.05
C VAL A 23 7.92 7.70 0.32
N LEU A 24 8.17 6.57 -0.33
CA LEU A 24 7.45 5.33 -0.09
C LEU A 24 8.14 4.57 1.05
N ASP A 25 7.61 4.67 2.28
CA ASP A 25 8.16 3.95 3.43
C ASP A 25 8.05 2.42 3.22
N PRO A 26 9.16 1.66 3.24
CA PRO A 26 9.17 0.22 3.02
C PRO A 26 8.45 -0.59 4.10
N LYS A 27 8.12 0.01 5.26
CA LYS A 27 7.27 -0.63 6.30
C LYS A 27 5.78 -0.56 5.94
N VAL A 28 5.38 0.41 5.13
CA VAL A 28 3.97 0.66 4.75
C VAL A 28 3.66 0.03 3.40
N TRP A 29 4.53 0.22 2.41
CA TRP A 29 4.31 -0.24 1.04
C TRP A 29 4.82 -1.67 0.81
N ALA A 30 4.24 -2.37 -0.17
CA ALA A 30 4.73 -3.69 -0.57
C ALA A 30 6.12 -3.59 -1.21
N ARG A 31 6.94 -4.65 -1.09
CA ARG A 31 8.37 -4.57 -1.43
C ARG A 31 8.70 -4.16 -2.86
N THR A 32 7.81 -4.44 -3.82
CA THR A 32 8.05 -4.09 -5.23
C THR A 32 7.48 -2.73 -5.60
N VAL A 33 6.85 -2.05 -4.64
CA VAL A 33 6.32 -0.71 -4.89
C VAL A 33 7.47 0.30 -4.88
N ALA A 34 7.54 1.05 -5.97
CA ALA A 34 8.56 2.06 -6.19
C ALA A 34 7.94 3.27 -6.89
N ARG A 35 8.68 4.37 -6.95
CA ARG A 35 8.41 5.45 -7.91
C ARG A 35 9.39 5.34 -9.07
N ASP A 36 8.87 5.48 -10.27
CA ASP A 36 9.68 5.56 -11.49
C ASP A 36 10.35 6.94 -11.64
N ALA A 37 11.08 7.13 -12.76
CA ALA A 37 11.75 8.38 -13.07
C ALA A 37 10.80 9.56 -13.31
N ASP A 38 9.53 9.28 -13.65
CA ASP A 38 8.49 10.29 -13.86
C ASP A 38 7.69 10.57 -12.58
N GLY A 39 8.04 9.91 -11.47
CA GLY A 39 7.41 10.05 -10.16
C GLY A 39 6.11 9.26 -9.98
N VAL A 40 5.75 8.39 -10.93
CA VAL A 40 4.56 7.54 -10.88
C VAL A 40 4.85 6.32 -10.00
N ALA A 41 3.89 5.95 -9.16
CA ALA A 41 4.00 4.71 -8.40
C ALA A 41 3.84 3.49 -9.32
N THR A 42 4.70 2.49 -9.11
CA THR A 42 4.62 1.19 -9.78
C THR A 42 4.32 0.10 -8.77
N VAL A 43 3.52 -0.90 -9.11
CA VAL A 43 3.28 -2.10 -8.29
C VAL A 43 3.68 -3.33 -9.11
N GLY A 44 4.60 -4.15 -8.62
CA GLY A 44 5.12 -5.28 -9.40
C GLY A 44 5.79 -4.87 -10.71
N GLY A 45 6.28 -3.62 -10.81
CA GLY A 45 6.82 -3.04 -12.03
C GLY A 45 5.79 -2.51 -13.04
N VAL A 46 4.50 -2.45 -12.67
CA VAL A 46 3.44 -1.89 -13.52
C VAL A 46 2.98 -0.54 -12.98
N ASP A 47 2.90 0.47 -13.84
CA ASP A 47 2.45 1.81 -13.49
C ASP A 47 1.00 1.83 -13.03
N VAL A 48 0.71 2.53 -11.93
CA VAL A 48 -0.67 2.61 -11.40
C VAL A 48 -1.65 3.29 -12.36
N LYS A 49 -1.17 4.15 -13.28
CA LYS A 49 -1.99 4.76 -14.34
C LYS A 49 -2.50 3.69 -15.30
N THR A 50 -1.61 2.80 -15.76
CA THR A 50 -1.97 1.67 -16.62
C THR A 50 -2.94 0.73 -15.93
N LEU A 51 -2.71 0.43 -14.64
CA LEU A 51 -3.63 -0.39 -13.85
C LEU A 51 -5.03 0.25 -13.75
N ALA A 52 -5.10 1.56 -13.51
CA ALA A 52 -6.37 2.29 -13.44
C ALA A 52 -7.10 2.35 -14.80
N GLU A 53 -6.36 2.57 -15.89
CA GLU A 53 -6.93 2.57 -17.25
C GLU A 53 -7.50 1.20 -17.65
N GLN A 54 -6.80 0.11 -17.28
CA GLN A 54 -7.18 -1.25 -17.66
C GLN A 54 -8.28 -1.84 -16.78
N HIS A 55 -8.30 -1.53 -15.49
CA HIS A 55 -9.19 -2.17 -14.51
C HIS A 55 -10.23 -1.23 -13.89
N GLY A 56 -10.13 0.07 -14.15
CA GLY A 56 -10.99 1.08 -13.56
C GLY A 56 -10.68 1.37 -12.09
N THR A 57 -11.42 2.33 -11.53
CA THR A 57 -11.31 2.73 -10.13
C THR A 57 -12.70 2.84 -9.49
N PRO A 58 -12.88 2.47 -8.20
CA PRO A 58 -11.85 2.04 -7.26
C PRO A 58 -11.40 0.57 -7.49
N ALA A 59 -10.12 0.29 -7.25
CA ALA A 59 -9.54 -1.04 -7.41
C ALA A 59 -8.51 -1.34 -6.30
N TYR A 60 -8.35 -2.63 -5.99
CA TYR A 60 -7.29 -3.13 -5.13
C TYR A 60 -6.30 -3.93 -5.98
N PHE A 61 -5.03 -3.54 -5.93
CA PHE A 61 -3.93 -4.26 -6.57
C PHE A 61 -3.05 -4.86 -5.49
N LEU A 62 -2.84 -6.19 -5.55
CA LEU A 62 -2.03 -6.92 -4.58
C LEU A 62 -0.72 -7.35 -5.24
N ASP A 63 0.39 -7.02 -4.58
CA ASP A 63 1.72 -7.51 -4.96
C ASP A 63 1.87 -8.98 -4.53
N GLU A 64 1.77 -9.88 -5.50
CA GLU A 64 1.89 -11.32 -5.25
C GLU A 64 3.27 -11.72 -4.74
N ALA A 65 4.33 -11.07 -5.22
CA ALA A 65 5.70 -11.38 -4.82
C ALA A 65 5.93 -11.03 -3.34
N ASP A 66 5.45 -9.85 -2.92
CA ASP A 66 5.46 -9.42 -1.52
C ASP A 66 4.59 -10.34 -0.65
N PHE A 67 3.34 -10.59 -1.06
CA PHE A 67 2.41 -11.44 -0.31
C PHE A 67 2.99 -12.84 -0.06
N ARG A 68 3.49 -13.50 -1.11
CA ARG A 68 4.11 -14.82 -0.99
C ARG A 68 5.40 -14.78 -0.17
N SER A 69 6.17 -13.69 -0.24
CA SER A 69 7.37 -13.51 0.57
C SER A 69 7.03 -13.44 2.06
N ARG A 70 6.02 -12.65 2.44
CA ARG A 70 5.56 -12.54 3.83
C ARG A 70 4.98 -13.85 4.34
N ALA A 71 4.19 -14.55 3.53
CA ALA A 71 3.64 -15.85 3.89
C ALA A 71 4.73 -16.90 4.18
N ARG A 72 5.80 -16.92 3.37
CA ARG A 72 6.96 -17.80 3.62
C ARG A 72 7.71 -17.40 4.89
N ALA A 73 7.99 -16.10 5.06
CA ALA A 73 8.69 -15.59 6.25
C ALA A 73 7.93 -15.82 7.56
N TRP A 74 6.60 -15.92 7.50
CA TRP A 74 5.78 -16.25 8.66
C TRP A 74 5.78 -17.74 9.02
N ARG A 75 5.88 -18.61 8.01
CA ARG A 75 5.88 -20.06 8.20
C ARG A 75 7.19 -20.56 8.82
N ASP A 76 8.29 -19.98 8.39
CA ASP A 76 9.66 -20.34 8.78
C ASP A 76 9.99 -19.80 10.19
#